data_AF-A0AAU2C2V2-F1
#
_entry.id   AF-A0AAU2C2V2-F1
#
_cell.length_a   1.000
_cell.length_b   1.000
_cell.length_c   1.000
_cell.angle_alpha   90.00
_cell.angle_beta   90.00
_cell.angle_gamma   90.00
#
_symmetry.space_group_name_H-M   'P 1'
#
loop_
_entity.id
_entity.type
_entity.pdbx_description
1 polymer ?
#
loop_
_entity_poly.entity_id
_entity_poly.type
_entity_poly.pdbx_seq_one_letter_code
_entity_poly.pdbx_strand_id
1 'polypeptide(L)'
;MTKEIKRADPVEQSVSEPRISAYQRALRDRLLAASVVPAPAPWRPVFEYEYGVPVGGLLGIGFASHPENGRDLVMVVSHDGHGLFDAVTGEKIARDRDPDPEDSTPDAVADLTCPGLGPIADSRVHIAGLFGGGLHTTTEDGWTLEAVTPAWPNDRVLLSVDGGIPHSGPYGEQWWHIFHSTYSELRAFGFSPSGETIAVATSSDVSLWTRAPEHTDGSVAQH
;
A
#
# COMPACT_ATOMS: atom_id res chain seq x y z
N MET A 1 44.30 -42.07 -41.20
CA MET A 1 43.23 -42.87 -40.57
C MET A 1 42.62 -42.01 -39.47
N THR A 2 41.60 -41.25 -39.83
CA THR A 2 41.04 -40.15 -39.02
C THR A 2 39.88 -40.72 -38.20
N LYS A 3 39.98 -40.66 -36.87
CA LYS A 3 38.89 -41.09 -35.96
C LYS A 3 37.83 -40.00 -35.91
N GLU A 4 36.61 -40.33 -36.32
CA GLU A 4 35.42 -39.48 -36.13
C GLU A 4 35.11 -39.30 -34.65
N ILE A 5 34.85 -38.05 -34.27
CA ILE A 5 34.34 -37.68 -32.95
C ILE A 5 32.82 -37.83 -33.02
N LYS A 6 32.27 -38.76 -32.23
CA LYS A 6 30.81 -38.88 -32.03
C LYS A 6 30.29 -37.58 -31.43
N ARG A 7 29.40 -36.91 -32.17
CA ARG A 7 28.60 -35.77 -31.69
C ARG A 7 27.68 -36.28 -30.58
N ALA A 8 27.76 -35.68 -29.40
CA ALA A 8 26.80 -35.91 -28.32
C ALA A 8 25.51 -35.17 -28.66
N ASP A 9 24.37 -35.86 -28.58
CA ASP A 9 23.05 -35.24 -28.73
C ASP A 9 22.81 -34.23 -27.59
N PRO A 10 22.21 -33.07 -27.87
CA PRO A 10 21.84 -32.15 -26.81
C PRO A 10 20.67 -32.78 -26.04
N VAL A 11 20.87 -33.02 -24.75
CA VAL A 11 19.79 -33.37 -23.83
C VAL A 11 18.91 -32.14 -23.70
N GLU A 12 17.85 -32.04 -24.50
CA GLU A 12 16.71 -31.20 -24.20
C GLU A 12 16.10 -31.71 -22.91
N GLN A 13 16.53 -31.14 -21.78
CA GLN A 13 15.79 -31.25 -20.54
C GLN A 13 14.47 -30.51 -20.76
N SER A 14 13.41 -31.27 -21.02
CA SER A 14 12.05 -30.76 -20.94
C SER A 14 11.85 -30.23 -19.53
N VAL A 15 11.94 -28.91 -19.37
CA VAL A 15 11.59 -28.24 -18.12
C VAL A 15 10.11 -28.50 -17.92
N SER A 16 9.78 -29.53 -17.13
CA SER A 16 8.40 -29.76 -16.72
C SER A 16 8.00 -28.56 -15.88
N GLU A 17 7.12 -27.71 -16.41
CA GLU A 17 6.53 -26.64 -15.61
C GLU A 17 5.98 -27.22 -14.31
N PRO A 18 6.30 -26.62 -13.16
CA PRO A 18 5.78 -27.09 -11.88
C PRO A 18 4.25 -27.02 -11.93
N ARG A 19 3.60 -28.20 -11.90
CA ARG A 19 2.14 -28.29 -11.88
C ARG A 19 1.63 -27.73 -10.57
N ILE A 20 0.94 -26.59 -10.62
CA ILE A 20 0.21 -26.06 -9.46
C ILE A 20 -0.77 -27.09 -8.91
N SER A 21 -0.92 -27.15 -7.60
CA SER A 21 -1.83 -28.09 -6.93
C SER A 21 -3.30 -27.74 -7.21
N ALA A 22 -4.21 -28.67 -6.94
CA ALA A 22 -5.65 -28.39 -7.02
C ALA A 22 -6.07 -27.26 -6.07
N TYR A 23 -5.46 -27.21 -4.88
CA TYR A 23 -5.66 -26.13 -3.92
C TYR A 23 -5.20 -24.78 -4.47
N GLN A 24 -3.99 -24.71 -5.04
CA GLN A 24 -3.46 -23.47 -5.64
C GLN A 24 -4.34 -22.96 -6.79
N ARG A 25 -4.85 -23.85 -7.65
CA ARG A 25 -5.81 -23.48 -8.70
C ARG A 25 -7.10 -22.91 -8.11
N ALA A 26 -7.72 -23.63 -7.18
CA ALA A 26 -8.96 -23.20 -6.56
C ALA A 26 -8.80 -21.84 -5.85
N LEU A 27 -7.67 -21.62 -5.18
CA LEU A 27 -7.35 -20.35 -4.53
C LEU A 27 -7.21 -19.22 -5.55
N ARG A 28 -6.43 -19.45 -6.61
CA ARG A 28 -6.23 -18.50 -7.69
C ARG A 28 -7.56 -18.13 -8.35
N ASP A 29 -8.38 -19.11 -8.71
CA ASP A 29 -9.67 -18.88 -9.36
C ASP A 29 -10.62 -18.09 -8.46
N ARG A 30 -10.64 -18.39 -7.15
CA ARG A 30 -11.40 -17.64 -6.15
C ARG A 30 -10.97 -16.17 -6.08
N LEU A 31 -9.66 -15.90 -6.03
CA LEU A 31 -9.12 -14.54 -5.98
C LEU A 31 -9.37 -13.77 -7.29
N LEU A 32 -9.31 -14.45 -8.45
CA LEU A 32 -9.59 -13.84 -9.74
C LEU A 32 -11.07 -13.49 -9.93
N ALA A 33 -11.97 -14.31 -9.39
CA ALA A 33 -13.42 -14.08 -9.44
C ALA A 33 -13.90 -12.94 -8.53
N ALA A 34 -13.12 -12.57 -7.51
CA ALA A 34 -13.44 -11.46 -6.62
C ALA A 34 -13.30 -10.11 -7.35
N SER A 35 -14.41 -9.38 -7.47
CA SER A 35 -14.42 -8.03 -8.03
C SER A 35 -13.82 -7.02 -7.04
N VAL A 36 -13.50 -5.81 -7.49
CA VAL A 36 -13.20 -4.72 -6.53
C VAL A 36 -14.51 -4.25 -5.92
N VAL A 37 -14.52 -4.04 -4.61
CA VAL A 37 -15.66 -3.48 -3.87
C VAL A 37 -15.16 -2.35 -2.95
N PRO A 38 -16.02 -1.40 -2.58
CA PRO A 38 -15.68 -0.44 -1.54
C PRO A 38 -15.24 -1.15 -0.25
N ALA A 39 -14.31 -0.53 0.48
CA ALA A 39 -13.99 -0.99 1.82
C ALA A 39 -15.28 -0.99 2.68
N PRO A 40 -15.55 -2.06 3.45
CA PRO A 40 -16.74 -2.14 4.28
C PRO A 40 -16.68 -1.13 5.42
N ALA A 41 -17.83 -0.86 6.06
CA ALA A 41 -17.85 -0.14 7.32
C ALA A 41 -16.88 -0.81 8.34
N PRO A 42 -16.13 -0.04 9.14
CA PRO A 42 -16.25 1.42 9.35
C PRO A 42 -15.41 2.28 8.38
N TRP A 43 -14.77 1.68 7.38
CA TRP A 43 -13.86 2.38 6.48
C TRP A 43 -14.62 3.27 5.50
N ARG A 44 -14.16 4.51 5.35
CA ARG A 44 -14.63 5.43 4.32
C ARG A 44 -13.46 5.98 3.51
N PRO A 45 -13.62 6.19 2.19
CA PRO A 45 -12.58 6.82 1.39
C PRO A 45 -12.32 8.25 1.90
N VAL A 46 -11.05 8.64 1.91
CA VAL A 46 -10.61 9.98 2.35
C VAL A 46 -10.64 10.96 1.17
N PHE A 47 -10.26 10.50 -0.02
CA PHE A 47 -10.29 11.31 -1.23
C PHE A 47 -11.61 11.13 -1.99
N GLU A 48 -12.08 12.20 -2.64
CA GLU A 48 -13.27 12.14 -3.50
C GLU A 48 -13.06 11.27 -4.75
N TYR A 49 -11.82 11.21 -5.26
CA TYR A 49 -11.46 10.43 -6.43
C TYR A 49 -11.33 8.95 -6.07
N GLU A 50 -12.00 8.09 -6.85
CA GLU A 50 -12.02 6.63 -6.66
C GLU A 50 -10.61 6.00 -6.61
N TYR A 51 -9.66 6.56 -7.35
CA TYR A 51 -8.28 6.10 -7.42
C TYR A 51 -7.32 6.81 -6.45
N GLY A 52 -7.85 7.68 -5.59
CA GLY A 52 -7.07 8.48 -4.66
C GLY A 52 -6.50 9.76 -5.27
N VAL A 53 -5.46 10.30 -4.63
CA VAL A 53 -4.79 11.53 -5.07
C VAL A 53 -3.64 11.19 -6.03
N PRO A 54 -3.54 11.85 -7.19
CA PRO A 54 -2.41 11.66 -8.10
C PRO A 54 -1.10 12.16 -7.50
N VAL A 55 -0.09 11.30 -7.53
CA VAL A 55 1.30 11.56 -7.16
C VAL A 55 2.22 10.94 -8.22
N GLY A 56 2.53 11.73 -9.24
CA GLY A 56 3.42 11.30 -10.32
C GLY A 56 4.78 10.87 -9.80
N GLY A 57 5.24 9.68 -10.22
CA GLY A 57 6.54 9.18 -9.85
C GLY A 57 6.70 9.04 -8.34
N LEU A 58 5.68 8.54 -7.64
CA LEU A 58 5.77 8.23 -6.22
C LEU A 58 7.04 7.37 -5.96
N LEU A 59 7.49 7.24 -4.73
CA LEU A 59 8.60 6.35 -4.34
C LEU A 59 8.15 5.51 -3.15
N GLY A 60 7.46 6.13 -2.20
CA GLY A 60 6.84 5.45 -1.08
C GLY A 60 6.02 6.40 -0.22
N ILE A 61 5.45 5.84 0.84
CA ILE A 61 4.68 6.57 1.84
C ILE A 61 5.12 6.17 3.25
N GLY A 62 4.87 7.05 4.20
CA GLY A 62 5.09 6.78 5.61
C GLY A 62 4.06 7.48 6.48
N PHE A 63 3.79 6.91 7.65
CA PHE A 63 2.88 7.51 8.63
C PHE A 63 3.66 8.25 9.72
N ALA A 64 3.06 9.33 10.20
CA ALA A 64 3.46 10.03 11.41
C ALA A 64 2.21 10.44 12.19
N SER A 65 2.37 10.72 13.48
CA SER A 65 1.30 11.33 14.29
C SER A 65 1.50 12.84 14.35
N HIS A 66 0.42 13.59 14.12
CA HIS A 66 0.43 15.02 14.33
C HIS A 66 0.73 15.32 15.82
N PRO A 67 1.72 16.17 16.14
CA PRO A 67 2.21 16.32 17.51
C PRO A 67 1.16 16.88 18.48
N GLU A 68 0.23 17.72 18.01
CA GLU A 68 -0.75 18.38 18.87
C GLU A 68 -2.02 17.56 19.12
N ASN A 69 -2.49 16.78 18.14
CA ASN A 69 -3.81 16.14 18.18
C ASN A 69 -3.75 14.62 17.96
N GLY A 70 -2.56 14.05 17.71
CA GLY A 70 -2.33 12.63 17.54
C GLY A 70 -2.88 12.02 16.25
N ARG A 71 -3.50 12.81 15.37
CA ARG A 71 -4.08 12.29 14.11
C ARG A 71 -3.00 11.72 13.20
N ASP A 72 -3.39 10.71 12.44
CA ASP A 72 -2.56 10.14 11.40
C ASP A 72 -2.27 11.18 10.31
N LEU A 73 -0.99 11.35 10.01
CA LEU A 73 -0.49 12.07 8.86
C LEU A 73 0.17 11.07 7.91
N VAL A 74 -0.02 11.27 6.61
CA VAL A 74 0.65 10.49 5.57
C VAL A 74 1.66 11.37 4.84
N MET A 75 2.93 11.03 4.98
CA MET A 75 3.99 11.59 4.16
C MET A 75 4.11 10.77 2.87
N VAL A 76 4.26 11.48 1.77
CA VAL A 76 4.34 10.96 0.41
C VAL A 76 5.66 11.44 -0.17
N VAL A 77 6.50 10.50 -0.60
CA VAL A 77 7.81 10.78 -1.20
C VAL A 77 7.74 10.42 -2.68
N SER A 78 8.06 11.37 -3.56
CA SER A 78 8.01 11.20 -5.02
C SER A 78 9.23 11.84 -5.69
N HIS A 79 9.45 11.54 -6.97
CA HIS A 79 10.50 12.17 -7.76
C HIS A 79 10.37 13.70 -7.86
N ASP A 80 9.15 14.24 -7.76
CA ASP A 80 8.90 15.69 -7.78
C ASP A 80 8.97 16.31 -6.38
N GLY A 81 9.52 15.58 -5.39
CA GLY A 81 9.64 16.00 -4.00
C GLY A 81 8.59 15.37 -3.08
N HIS A 82 8.43 15.93 -1.89
CA HIS A 82 7.65 15.34 -0.80
C HIS A 82 6.38 16.13 -0.50
N GLY A 83 5.35 15.44 -0.01
CA GLY A 83 4.11 16.05 0.46
C GLY A 83 3.60 15.39 1.74
N LEU A 84 2.86 16.15 2.54
CA LEU A 84 2.25 15.68 3.79
C LEU A 84 0.76 15.95 3.75
N PHE A 85 -0.03 14.94 4.12
CA PHE A 85 -1.48 14.98 4.11
C PHE A 85 -2.05 14.62 5.49
N ASP A 86 -3.15 15.25 5.88
CA ASP A 86 -4.01 14.75 6.94
C ASP A 86 -4.70 13.48 6.43
N ALA A 87 -4.54 12.37 7.14
CA ALA A 87 -5.02 11.07 6.68
C ALA A 87 -6.52 10.85 6.94
N VAL A 88 -7.18 11.76 7.65
CA VAL A 88 -8.62 11.74 7.91
C VAL A 88 -9.36 12.60 6.90
N THR A 89 -8.85 13.80 6.60
CA THR A 89 -9.51 14.78 5.73
C THR A 89 -8.98 14.77 4.29
N GLY A 90 -7.79 14.22 4.06
CA GLY A 90 -7.11 14.28 2.77
C GLY A 90 -6.51 15.65 2.45
N GLU A 91 -6.57 16.60 3.38
CA GLU A 91 -5.99 17.93 3.21
C GLU A 91 -4.46 17.83 3.07
N LYS A 92 -3.90 18.54 2.08
CA LYS A 92 -2.45 18.67 1.92
C LYS A 92 -1.91 19.74 2.86
N ILE A 93 -1.25 19.32 3.93
CA ILE A 93 -0.71 20.17 4.99
C ILE A 93 0.58 20.86 4.55
N ALA A 94 1.48 20.12 3.88
CA ALA A 94 2.78 20.65 3.48
C ALA A 94 3.27 20.03 2.16
N ARG A 95 4.18 20.74 1.48
CA ARG A 95 4.80 20.29 0.23
C ARG A 95 6.19 20.87 0.11
N ASP A 96 7.19 20.01 -0.11
CA ASP A 96 8.54 20.40 -0.47
C ASP A 96 8.90 19.86 -1.87
N ARG A 97 9.10 20.77 -2.84
CA ARG A 97 9.36 20.43 -4.24
C ARG A 97 10.83 20.17 -4.56
N ASP A 98 11.73 20.60 -3.67
CA ASP A 98 13.17 20.56 -3.93
C ASP A 98 13.89 20.17 -2.63
N PRO A 99 13.62 18.94 -2.12
CA PRO A 99 14.30 18.45 -0.94
C PRO A 99 15.80 18.36 -1.19
N ASP A 100 16.60 18.54 -0.14
CA ASP A 100 18.05 18.39 -0.23
C ASP A 100 18.41 17.03 -0.87
N PRO A 101 19.42 16.95 -1.76
CA PRO A 101 19.71 15.73 -2.52
C PRO A 101 19.90 14.48 -1.65
N GLU A 102 20.51 14.63 -0.47
CA GLU A 102 20.76 13.55 0.49
C GLU A 102 19.51 13.09 1.26
N ASP A 103 18.43 13.87 1.23
CA ASP A 103 17.15 13.56 1.86
C ASP A 103 16.03 13.32 0.82
N SER A 104 16.33 13.50 -0.46
CA SER A 104 15.35 13.46 -1.56
C SER A 104 14.70 12.09 -1.77
N THR A 105 15.42 11.01 -1.48
CA THR A 105 14.93 9.63 -1.60
C THR A 105 15.19 8.82 -0.32
N PRO A 106 14.33 7.82 0.01
CA PRO A 106 14.48 7.05 1.25
C PRO A 106 15.75 6.19 1.31
N ASP A 107 16.29 5.77 0.17
CA ASP A 107 17.45 4.87 0.08
C ASP A 107 18.81 5.58 0.33
N ALA A 108 18.82 6.90 0.48
CA ALA A 108 20.01 7.64 0.90
C ALA A 108 20.43 7.32 2.34
N VAL A 109 19.51 6.80 3.17
CA VAL A 109 19.77 6.40 4.56
C VAL A 109 19.37 4.95 4.83
N ALA A 110 20.10 4.28 5.72
CA ALA A 110 19.98 2.83 5.93
C ALA A 110 18.63 2.38 6.52
N ASP A 111 17.89 3.27 7.18
CA ASP A 111 16.61 2.98 7.83
C ASP A 111 15.38 3.38 7.00
N LEU A 112 15.61 3.75 5.73
CA LEU A 112 14.58 4.13 4.76
C LEU A 112 13.70 5.29 5.24
N THR A 113 14.33 6.35 5.76
CA THR A 113 13.62 7.52 6.30
C THR A 113 13.81 8.79 5.49
N CYS A 114 12.80 9.66 5.47
CA CYS A 114 12.91 11.04 4.97
C CYS A 114 12.60 12.06 6.09
N PRO A 115 13.13 13.29 6.03
CA PRO A 115 12.76 14.36 6.95
C PRO A 115 11.26 14.66 6.87
N GLY A 116 10.61 14.86 8.02
CA GLY A 116 9.22 15.25 8.06
C GLY A 116 9.00 16.67 7.49
N LEU A 117 7.74 16.99 7.21
CA LEU A 117 7.32 18.31 6.72
C LEU A 117 6.39 18.99 7.72
N GLY A 118 6.33 20.33 7.67
CA GLY A 118 5.35 21.11 8.43
C GLY A 118 5.35 20.76 9.93
N PRO A 119 4.24 20.29 10.52
CA PRO A 119 4.14 20.01 11.95
C PRO A 119 5.04 18.87 12.43
N ILE A 120 5.62 18.06 11.54
CA ILE A 120 6.53 16.96 11.87
C ILE A 120 7.96 17.22 11.38
N ALA A 121 8.33 18.47 11.08
CA ALA A 121 9.65 18.80 10.52
C ALA A 121 10.84 18.40 11.41
N ASP A 122 10.63 18.29 12.73
CA ASP A 122 11.67 17.88 13.69
C ASP A 122 11.79 16.35 13.83
N SER A 123 11.07 15.56 13.03
CA SER A 123 11.13 14.10 13.04
C SER A 123 11.49 13.53 11.67
N ARG A 124 11.84 12.24 11.64
CA ARG A 124 12.04 11.47 10.42
C ARG A 124 10.91 10.46 10.28
N VAL A 125 10.46 10.24 9.05
CA VAL A 125 9.36 9.33 8.73
C VAL A 125 9.92 8.12 8.01
N HIS A 126 9.65 6.91 8.52
CA HIS A 126 9.97 5.66 7.82
C HIS A 126 9.07 5.50 6.59
N ILE A 127 9.69 5.23 5.45
CA ILE A 127 9.02 5.16 4.15
C ILE A 127 8.98 3.71 3.68
N ALA A 128 7.77 3.24 3.40
CA ALA A 128 7.52 1.98 2.71
C ALA A 128 7.25 2.25 1.23
N GLY A 129 7.89 1.50 0.33
CA GLY A 129 7.75 1.71 -1.10
C GLY A 129 8.77 0.98 -1.96
N LEU A 130 9.20 1.66 -3.04
CA LEU A 130 10.12 1.17 -4.06
C LEU A 130 11.41 0.58 -3.51
N PHE A 131 11.93 1.17 -2.43
CA PHE A 131 13.21 0.77 -1.82
C PHE A 131 13.06 -0.23 -0.66
N GLY A 132 11.84 -0.73 -0.42
CA GLY A 132 11.53 -1.65 0.66
C GLY A 132 10.75 -0.98 1.79
N GLY A 133 10.97 -1.43 3.03
CA GLY A 133 10.18 -1.05 4.19
C GLY A 133 8.86 -1.81 4.29
N GLY A 134 8.01 -1.39 5.22
CA GLY A 134 6.69 -1.99 5.41
C GLY A 134 5.82 -1.16 6.34
N LEU A 135 4.51 -1.17 6.07
CA LEU A 135 3.49 -0.61 6.97
C LEU A 135 2.87 -1.74 7.79
N HIS A 136 2.08 -1.39 8.81
CA HIS A 136 1.37 -2.40 9.60
C HIS A 136 0.37 -3.14 8.73
N THR A 137 0.35 -4.47 8.79
CA THR A 137 -0.62 -5.28 8.02
C THR A 137 -1.77 -5.79 8.88
N THR A 138 -1.76 -5.52 10.19
CA THR A 138 -2.81 -5.90 11.13
C THR A 138 -3.10 -4.77 12.12
N THR A 139 -4.33 -4.67 12.57
CA THR A 139 -4.73 -3.79 13.69
C THR A 139 -5.04 -4.58 14.95
N GLU A 140 -5.04 -3.93 16.11
CA GLU A 140 -5.35 -4.56 17.40
C GLU A 140 -6.77 -5.15 17.45
N ASP A 141 -7.72 -4.52 16.76
CA ASP A 141 -9.12 -4.95 16.67
C ASP A 141 -9.39 -5.98 15.56
N GLY A 142 -8.34 -6.58 14.99
CA GLY A 142 -8.44 -7.79 14.19
C GLY A 142 -8.60 -7.58 12.68
N TRP A 143 -8.42 -6.36 12.17
CA TRP A 143 -8.33 -6.14 10.73
C TRP A 143 -6.97 -6.59 10.19
N THR A 144 -6.98 -7.14 8.97
CA THR A 144 -5.78 -7.61 8.27
C THR A 144 -5.80 -7.13 6.83
N LEU A 145 -4.63 -6.71 6.33
CA LEU A 145 -4.39 -6.43 4.92
C LEU A 145 -3.39 -7.43 4.34
N GLU A 146 -3.66 -7.87 3.11
CA GLU A 146 -2.74 -8.70 2.33
C GLU A 146 -2.72 -8.24 0.87
N ALA A 147 -1.54 -8.21 0.25
CA ALA A 147 -1.41 -8.07 -1.19
C ALA A 147 -1.19 -9.45 -1.83
N VAL A 148 -2.02 -9.78 -2.82
CA VAL A 148 -1.92 -11.02 -3.58
C VAL A 148 -1.84 -10.74 -5.08
N THR A 149 -1.12 -11.59 -5.81
CA THR A 149 -0.86 -11.40 -7.24
C THR A 149 -1.29 -12.62 -8.06
N PRO A 150 -2.60 -12.99 -8.07
CA PRO A 150 -3.08 -14.22 -8.71
C PRO A 150 -2.92 -14.21 -10.25
N ALA A 151 -2.77 -13.02 -10.85
CA ALA A 151 -2.44 -12.82 -12.25
C ALA A 151 -1.40 -11.69 -12.37
N TRP A 152 -0.14 -12.02 -12.08
CA TRP A 152 0.99 -11.11 -12.23
C TRP A 152 0.96 -10.38 -13.57
N PRO A 153 1.23 -9.06 -13.62
CA PRO A 153 1.70 -8.19 -12.52
C PRO A 153 0.60 -7.49 -11.69
N ASN A 154 -0.66 -7.92 -11.80
CA ASN A 154 -1.77 -7.16 -11.23
C ASN A 154 -2.00 -7.52 -9.76
N ASP A 155 -1.44 -6.70 -8.86
CA ASP A 155 -1.61 -6.85 -7.43
C ASP A 155 -3.03 -6.49 -6.97
N ARG A 156 -3.49 -7.20 -5.94
CA ARG A 156 -4.79 -7.00 -5.31
C ARG A 156 -4.60 -6.84 -3.82
N VAL A 157 -5.10 -5.75 -3.28
CA VAL A 157 -5.11 -5.52 -1.83
C VAL A 157 -6.43 -6.05 -1.28
N LEU A 158 -6.31 -7.03 -0.39
CA LEU A 158 -7.40 -7.66 0.33
C LEU A 158 -7.46 -7.10 1.73
N LEU A 159 -8.67 -6.78 2.19
CA LEU A 159 -8.98 -6.46 3.57
C LEU A 159 -9.79 -7.61 4.15
N SER A 160 -9.50 -8.02 5.38
CA SER A 160 -10.28 -9.00 6.12
C SER A 160 -10.39 -8.62 7.59
N VAL A 161 -11.33 -9.22 8.30
CA VAL A 161 -11.53 -9.06 9.75
C VAL A 161 -11.43 -10.43 10.45
N ASP A 162 -11.24 -10.42 11.76
CA ASP A 162 -11.12 -11.60 12.64
C ASP A 162 -9.79 -12.39 12.52
N GLY A 163 -8.70 -11.73 12.09
CA GLY A 163 -7.33 -12.26 12.21
C GLY A 163 -7.02 -13.58 11.48
N GLY A 164 -7.94 -14.06 10.64
CA GLY A 164 -7.82 -15.32 9.91
C GLY A 164 -6.99 -15.23 8.62
N ILE A 165 -6.72 -16.38 8.01
CA ILE A 165 -6.16 -16.47 6.65
C ILE A 165 -7.05 -15.62 5.72
N PRO A 166 -6.56 -14.55 5.04
CA PRO A 166 -7.39 -13.45 4.48
C PRO A 166 -8.30 -13.78 3.29
N HIS A 167 -9.10 -14.84 3.36
CA HIS A 167 -9.89 -15.40 2.24
C HIS A 167 -10.57 -16.75 2.56
N SER A 168 -10.47 -17.25 3.80
CA SER A 168 -11.10 -18.52 4.23
C SER A 168 -12.64 -18.43 4.39
N GLY A 169 -13.19 -17.21 4.36
CA GLY A 169 -14.61 -16.89 4.53
C GLY A 169 -15.36 -16.45 3.27
N PRO A 170 -16.68 -16.19 3.33
CA PRO A 170 -17.43 -15.60 2.23
C PRO A 170 -16.89 -14.21 1.83
N TYR A 171 -16.69 -14.03 0.52
CA TYR A 171 -16.30 -12.75 -0.08
C TYR A 171 -17.43 -11.73 0.07
N GLY A 172 -17.10 -10.51 0.46
CA GLY A 172 -18.06 -9.44 0.73
C GLY A 172 -18.58 -9.41 2.17
N GLU A 173 -18.22 -10.41 2.99
CA GLU A 173 -18.67 -10.54 4.38
C GLU A 173 -17.50 -10.64 5.38
N GLN A 174 -16.49 -11.44 5.07
CA GLN A 174 -15.31 -11.64 5.94
C GLN A 174 -14.01 -11.14 5.32
N TRP A 175 -14.01 -10.97 4.00
CA TRP A 175 -12.92 -10.36 3.26
C TRP A 175 -13.43 -9.66 2.01
N TRP A 176 -12.68 -8.64 1.60
CA TRP A 176 -13.00 -7.73 0.51
C TRP A 176 -11.75 -7.49 -0.31
N HIS A 177 -11.91 -7.37 -1.62
CA HIS A 177 -10.87 -6.90 -2.52
C HIS A 177 -11.09 -5.41 -2.70
N ILE A 178 -10.32 -4.60 -1.99
CA ILE A 178 -10.56 -3.16 -1.85
C ILE A 178 -9.76 -2.31 -2.84
N PHE A 179 -8.69 -2.88 -3.42
CA PHE A 179 -7.87 -2.18 -4.41
C PHE A 179 -7.27 -3.16 -5.42
N HIS A 180 -7.27 -2.78 -6.69
CA HIS A 180 -6.68 -3.55 -7.79
C HIS A 180 -5.67 -2.69 -8.56
N SER A 181 -4.39 -3.02 -8.44
CA SER A 181 -3.32 -2.45 -9.25
C SER A 181 -3.41 -3.04 -10.66
N THR A 182 -3.89 -2.24 -11.62
CA THR A 182 -4.09 -2.65 -13.02
C THR A 182 -3.18 -1.91 -14.00
N TYR A 183 -2.74 -0.71 -13.65
CA TYR A 183 -1.95 0.17 -14.53
C TYR A 183 -0.67 0.69 -13.90
N SER A 184 -0.59 0.69 -12.56
CA SER A 184 0.49 1.32 -11.80
C SER A 184 0.95 0.38 -10.70
N GLU A 185 2.25 0.12 -10.66
CA GLU A 185 2.91 -0.82 -9.74
C GLU A 185 2.53 -0.51 -8.29
N LEU A 186 2.12 -1.53 -7.52
CA LEU A 186 1.88 -1.38 -6.09
C LEU A 186 3.21 -1.12 -5.38
N ARG A 187 3.31 -0.01 -4.64
CA ARG A 187 4.52 0.36 -3.90
C ARG A 187 4.43 0.02 -2.43
N ALA A 188 3.30 0.32 -1.82
CA ALA A 188 3.08 0.07 -0.41
C ALA A 188 1.59 -0.08 -0.12
N PHE A 189 1.28 -0.82 0.93
CA PHE A 189 -0.04 -0.89 1.52
C PHE A 189 0.08 -1.16 3.01
N GLY A 190 -0.92 -0.76 3.78
CA GLY A 190 -1.01 -1.11 5.18
C GLY A 190 -1.80 -0.09 5.99
N PHE A 191 -1.82 -0.32 7.30
CA PHE A 191 -2.43 0.54 8.28
C PHE A 191 -1.44 1.57 8.83
N SER A 192 -1.98 2.70 9.28
CA SER A 192 -1.29 3.60 10.20
C SER A 192 -0.96 2.90 11.52
N PRO A 193 0.00 3.41 12.32
CA PRO A 193 0.31 2.88 13.65
C PRO A 193 -0.89 2.88 14.62
N SER A 194 -1.82 3.83 14.47
CA SER A 194 -3.09 3.86 15.24
C SER A 194 -4.08 2.78 14.78
N GLY A 195 -3.89 2.22 13.59
CA GLY A 195 -4.84 1.32 12.95
C GLY A 195 -6.10 2.01 12.43
N GLU A 196 -6.16 3.35 12.41
CA GLU A 196 -7.36 4.11 12.00
C GLU A 196 -7.38 4.51 10.52
N THR A 197 -6.26 4.31 9.82
CA THR A 197 -6.13 4.64 8.40
C THR A 197 -5.56 3.45 7.63
N ILE A 198 -6.16 3.10 6.50
CA ILE A 198 -5.59 2.24 5.46
C ILE A 198 -4.97 3.14 4.39
N ALA A 199 -3.75 2.82 3.98
CA ALA A 199 -3.13 3.40 2.80
C ALA A 199 -2.81 2.34 1.76
N VAL A 200 -3.03 2.69 0.49
CA VAL A 200 -2.55 1.94 -0.68
C VAL A 200 -1.88 2.94 -1.62
N ALA A 201 -0.63 2.69 -1.95
CA ALA A 201 0.22 3.55 -2.76
C ALA A 201 0.70 2.80 -3.99
N THR A 202 0.57 3.42 -5.17
CA THR A 202 1.02 2.86 -6.45
C THR A 202 2.14 3.68 -7.07
N SER A 203 2.51 3.39 -8.32
CA SER A 203 3.48 4.19 -9.03
C SER A 203 3.08 5.64 -9.26
N SER A 204 1.78 5.92 -9.21
CA SER A 204 1.15 7.17 -9.66
C SER A 204 0.16 7.79 -8.70
N ASP A 205 -0.32 7.07 -7.68
CA ASP A 205 -1.43 7.51 -6.85
C ASP A 205 -1.31 7.03 -5.40
N VAL A 206 -2.00 7.73 -4.49
CA VAL A 206 -2.20 7.30 -3.10
C VAL A 206 -3.69 7.29 -2.80
N SER A 207 -4.20 6.12 -2.41
CA SER A 207 -5.57 5.91 -1.92
C SER A 207 -5.56 5.74 -0.40
N LEU A 208 -6.45 6.43 0.30
CA LEU A 208 -6.60 6.35 1.75
C LEU A 208 -8.05 6.02 2.12
N TRP A 209 -8.22 5.19 3.14
CA TRP A 209 -9.49 4.99 3.82
C TRP A 209 -9.29 5.20 5.31
N THR A 210 -10.25 5.83 5.97
CA THR A 210 -10.18 6.09 7.40
C THR A 210 -11.43 5.58 8.11
N ARG A 211 -11.28 5.22 9.37
CA ARG A 211 -12.39 4.97 10.30
C ARG A 211 -12.43 5.97 11.47
N ALA A 212 -11.42 6.82 11.60
CA ALA A 212 -11.39 7.91 12.58
C ALA A 212 -12.55 8.87 12.30
N PRO A 213 -13.22 9.48 13.28
CA PRO A 213 -14.29 10.45 13.02
C PRO A 213 -13.75 11.73 12.36
N GLU A 214 -14.52 12.33 11.45
CA GLU A 214 -14.27 13.73 11.07
C GLU A 214 -14.63 14.59 12.27
N HIS A 215 -13.63 15.17 12.93
CA HIS A 215 -13.91 16.18 13.94
C HIS A 215 -14.39 17.45 13.24
N THR A 216 -15.69 17.74 13.35
CA THR A 216 -16.24 19.05 13.02
C THR A 216 -15.75 20.03 14.08
N ASP A 217 -14.82 20.91 13.75
CA ASP A 217 -14.46 22.01 14.64
C ASP A 217 -15.67 22.95 14.83
N GLY A 218 -16.17 23.01 16.06
CA GLY A 218 -16.89 24.16 16.60
C GLY A 218 -18.35 24.36 16.15
N SER A 219 -19.29 23.79 16.90
CA SER A 219 -20.59 24.43 17.13
C SER A 219 -20.34 25.81 17.76
N VAL A 220 -20.35 26.85 16.93
CA VAL A 220 -20.36 28.25 17.38
C VAL A 220 -21.59 28.44 18.28
N ALA A 221 -21.34 28.85 19.52
CA ALA A 221 -22.36 29.25 20.46
C ALA A 221 -23.28 30.30 19.83
N GLN A 222 -24.58 30.01 19.75
CA GLN A 222 -25.58 31.03 19.45
C GLN A 222 -25.97 31.74 20.74
N HIS A 223 -25.93 33.07 20.66
CA HIS A 223 -26.29 34.06 21.67
C HIS A 223 -27.71 33.93 22.22
#